data_AF-A0A2N1FAD7-F1
#
_entry.id   AF-A0A2N1FAD7-F1
#
_cell.length_a   1.000
_cell.length_b   1.000
_cell.length_c   1.000
_cell.angle_alpha   90.00
_cell.angle_beta   90.00
_cell.angle_gamma   90.00
#
_symmetry.space_group_name_H-M   'P 1'
#
loop_
_entity.id
_entity.type
_entity.pdbx_description
1 polymer ?
#
loop_
_entity_poly.entity_id
_entity_poly.type
_entity_poly.pdbx_seq_one_letter_code
_entity_poly.pdbx_strand_id
1 'polypeptide(L)'
;MSQENQSKKCTCGANNKITCPNCSELKMVILLKNGNNDLKISGSGGRKVNPVWYNHLNKNKKDPNVLVNAMYRRFQESKYAGFANKVNFYSNTNGQLVTSIAV
;
A
#
# COMPACT_ATOMS: atom_id res chain seq x y z
N MET A 1 -3.33 -25.73 17.77
CA MET A 1 -4.64 -25.05 17.67
C MET A 1 -4.45 -23.81 16.82
N SER A 2 -4.67 -23.95 15.51
CA SER A 2 -4.51 -22.85 14.56
C SER A 2 -5.71 -21.92 14.72
N GLN A 3 -5.47 -20.64 15.03
CA GLN A 3 -6.52 -19.64 15.07
C GLN A 3 -7.11 -19.51 13.66
N GLU A 4 -8.27 -20.12 13.43
CA GLU A 4 -9.02 -19.92 12.21
C GLU A 4 -9.45 -18.46 12.14
N ASN A 5 -8.87 -17.81 11.14
CA ASN A 5 -9.05 -16.44 10.70
C ASN A 5 -10.54 -16.08 10.63
N GLN A 6 -11.11 -15.56 11.73
CA GLN A 6 -12.37 -14.84 11.65
C GLN A 6 -12.14 -13.67 10.70
N SER A 7 -12.70 -13.76 9.50
CA SER A 7 -12.75 -12.67 8.54
C SER A 7 -13.41 -11.48 9.24
N LYS A 8 -12.60 -10.60 9.83
CA LYS A 8 -13.05 -9.33 10.38
C LYS A 8 -13.73 -8.62 9.21
N LYS A 9 -15.06 -8.54 9.23
CA LYS A 9 -15.81 -7.73 8.27
C LYS A 9 -15.26 -6.32 8.41
N CYS A 10 -14.47 -5.86 7.43
CA CYS A 10 -13.97 -4.49 7.42
C CYS A 10 -15.18 -3.56 7.43
N THR A 11 -15.26 -2.74 8.47
CA THR A 11 -16.26 -1.67 8.61
C THR A 11 -15.86 -0.41 7.86
N CYS A 12 -14.78 -0.51 7.08
CA CYS A 12 -13.99 0.57 6.56
C CYS A 12 -14.03 0.59 5.04
N GLY A 13 -14.37 1.75 4.47
CA GLY A 13 -14.46 1.93 3.03
C GLY A 13 -15.79 1.52 2.42
N ALA A 14 -16.19 2.23 1.37
CA ALA A 14 -17.50 2.18 0.72
C ALA A 14 -17.87 0.77 0.23
N ASN A 15 -18.45 -0.05 1.12
CA ASN A 15 -18.88 -1.43 0.86
C ASN A 15 -17.78 -2.34 0.27
N ASN A 16 -16.57 -2.33 0.85
CA ASN A 16 -15.40 -3.09 0.37
C ASN A 16 -14.95 -2.73 -1.06
N LYS A 17 -15.35 -1.59 -1.63
CA LYS A 17 -14.95 -1.20 -3.00
C LYS A 17 -13.69 -0.36 -3.06
N ILE A 18 -13.38 0.40 -2.00
CA ILE A 18 -12.22 1.30 -1.96
C ILE A 18 -11.05 0.68 -1.20
N THR A 19 -10.01 1.48 -0.97
CA THR A 19 -8.86 1.12 -0.13
C THR A 19 -9.15 1.36 1.35
N CYS A 20 -8.52 0.58 2.23
CA CYS A 20 -8.54 0.85 3.67
C CYS A 20 -7.19 0.51 4.31
N PRO A 21 -6.57 1.43 5.06
CA PRO A 21 -5.32 1.16 5.78
C PRO A 21 -5.36 -0.03 6.75
N ASN A 22 -6.53 -0.37 7.30
CA ASN A 22 -6.68 -1.42 8.31
C ASN A 22 -7.04 -2.79 7.74
N CYS A 23 -7.49 -2.86 6.49
CA CYS A 23 -8.08 -4.09 5.96
C CYS A 23 -7.66 -4.43 4.53
N SER A 24 -7.02 -3.52 3.80
CA SER A 24 -6.33 -3.90 2.58
C SER A 24 -5.20 -4.86 2.92
N GLU A 25 -5.07 -5.97 2.19
CA GLU A 25 -4.04 -6.99 2.44
C GLU A 25 -2.62 -6.53 2.08
N LEU A 26 -2.50 -5.61 1.12
CA LEU A 26 -1.23 -5.16 0.58
C LEU A 26 -1.08 -3.65 0.74
N LYS A 27 0.05 -3.26 1.31
CA LYS A 27 0.48 -1.87 1.51
C LYS A 27 1.69 -1.58 0.62
N MET A 28 1.60 -0.54 -0.18
CA MET A 28 2.68 -0.06 -1.03
C MET A 28 3.23 1.26 -0.48
N VAL A 29 4.51 1.29 -0.16
CA VAL A 29 5.22 2.49 0.33
C VAL A 29 6.09 3.03 -0.79
N ILE A 30 5.84 4.27 -1.19
CA ILE A 30 6.58 4.94 -2.27
C ILE A 30 7.76 5.69 -1.64
N LEU A 31 8.95 5.10 -1.69
CA LEU A 31 10.14 5.68 -1.09
C LEU A 31 10.73 6.73 -2.04
N LEU A 32 10.44 8.00 -1.77
CA LEU A 32 10.88 9.13 -2.58
C LEU A 32 12.39 9.35 -2.48
N LYS A 33 13.00 9.81 -3.58
CA LYS A 33 14.38 10.33 -3.62
C LYS A 33 14.50 11.54 -2.67
N ASN A 34 15.70 11.77 -2.15
CA ASN A 34 15.99 12.94 -1.31
C ASN A 34 15.63 14.25 -2.04
N GLY A 35 15.15 15.25 -1.29
CA GLY A 35 14.72 16.55 -1.84
C GLY A 35 13.22 16.68 -2.11
N ASN A 36 12.48 15.57 -2.30
CA ASN A 36 11.05 15.60 -2.66
C ASN A 36 10.10 15.66 -1.43
N ASN A 37 10.37 16.57 -0.48
CA ASN A 37 9.57 16.70 0.74
C ASN A 37 8.20 17.38 0.51
N ASP A 38 8.04 18.09 -0.59
CA ASP A 38 6.77 18.65 -1.07
C ASP A 38 5.77 17.55 -1.48
N LEU A 39 6.27 16.40 -1.98
CA LEU A 39 5.47 15.26 -2.38
C LEU A 39 5.08 14.31 -1.22
N LYS A 40 5.68 14.50 -0.05
CA LYS A 40 5.37 13.75 1.17
C LYS A 40 4.02 14.18 1.74
N ILE A 41 3.35 13.24 2.41
CA ILE A 41 2.08 13.49 3.08
C ILE A 41 2.32 13.87 4.55
N SER A 42 1.44 14.71 5.11
CA SER A 42 1.48 15.04 6.54
C SER A 42 0.99 13.85 7.36
N GLY A 43 1.85 13.33 8.21
CA GLY A 43 1.52 12.31 9.21
C GLY A 43 1.14 12.94 10.55
N SER A 44 1.03 12.09 11.57
CA SER A 44 0.75 12.54 12.94
C SER A 44 1.83 13.51 13.44
N GLY A 45 1.39 14.56 14.15
CA GLY A 45 2.28 15.57 14.70
C GLY A 45 3.01 16.44 13.66
N GLY A 46 2.49 16.55 12.44
CA GLY A 46 3.07 17.39 11.38
C GLY A 46 4.31 16.79 10.69
N ARG A 47 4.69 15.56 11.03
CA ARG A 47 5.82 14.88 10.40
C ARG A 47 5.49 14.54 8.94
N LYS A 48 6.37 14.92 8.02
CA LYS A 48 6.26 14.51 6.61
C LYS A 48 6.67 13.05 6.43
N VAL A 49 5.79 12.25 5.84
CA VAL A 49 6.02 10.82 5.59
C VAL A 49 5.86 10.48 4.11
N ASN A 50 6.50 9.39 3.68
CA ASN A 50 6.37 8.91 2.31
C ASN A 50 4.91 8.53 1.99
N PRO A 51 4.44 8.77 0.76
CA PRO A 51 3.12 8.34 0.34
C PRO A 51 2.95 6.82 0.48
N VAL A 52 1.77 6.42 0.93
CA VAL A 52 1.39 5.02 1.12
C VAL A 52 0.08 4.75 0.40
N TRP A 53 0.07 3.71 -0.42
CA TRP A 53 -1.13 3.21 -1.06
C TRP A 53 -1.48 1.82 -0.57
N TYR A 54 -2.73 1.44 -0.78
CA TYR A 54 -3.28 0.17 -0.38
C TYR A 54 -4.04 -0.46 -1.55
N ASN A 55 -4.13 -1.78 -1.61
CA ASN A 55 -4.97 -2.43 -2.62
C ASN A 55 -6.46 -2.19 -2.32
N HIS A 56 -7.32 -2.32 -3.34
CA HIS A 56 -8.77 -2.24 -3.14
C HIS A 56 -9.26 -3.49 -2.39
N LEU A 57 -10.16 -3.30 -1.42
CA LEU A 57 -10.65 -4.36 -0.53
C LEU A 57 -11.29 -5.54 -1.28
N ASN A 58 -12.03 -5.27 -2.37
CA ASN A 58 -12.62 -6.32 -3.21
C ASN A 58 -11.57 -7.19 -3.93
N LYS A 59 -10.29 -6.84 -3.88
CA LYS A 59 -9.18 -7.63 -4.42
C LYS A 59 -8.37 -8.37 -3.36
N ASN A 60 -8.69 -8.25 -2.07
CA ASN A 60 -7.96 -8.92 -0.98
C ASN A 60 -7.79 -10.44 -1.19
N LYS A 61 -8.75 -11.10 -1.85
CA LYS A 61 -8.71 -12.54 -2.15
C LYS A 61 -7.79 -12.90 -3.32
N LYS A 62 -7.17 -11.93 -3.99
CA LYS A 62 -6.28 -12.16 -5.13
C LYS A 62 -4.89 -12.50 -4.65
N ASP A 63 -4.17 -13.24 -5.49
CA ASP A 63 -2.76 -13.55 -5.27
C ASP A 63 -1.94 -12.26 -5.06
N PRO A 64 -1.00 -12.22 -4.10
CA PRO A 64 -0.17 -11.05 -3.83
C PRO A 64 0.55 -10.51 -5.06
N ASN A 65 1.03 -11.36 -5.98
CA ASN A 65 1.73 -10.92 -7.18
C ASN A 65 0.80 -10.18 -8.15
N VAL A 66 -0.47 -10.62 -8.26
CA VAL A 66 -1.49 -9.92 -9.06
C VAL A 66 -1.76 -8.53 -8.48
N LEU A 67 -1.83 -8.42 -7.15
CA LEU A 67 -2.01 -7.14 -6.46
C LEU A 67 -0.81 -6.21 -6.66
N VAL A 68 0.41 -6.72 -6.47
CA VAL A 68 1.67 -5.99 -6.69
C VAL A 68 1.70 -5.42 -8.11
N ASN A 69 1.48 -6.25 -9.13
CA ASN A 69 1.55 -5.83 -10.53
C ASN A 69 0.51 -4.74 -10.86
N ALA A 70 -0.73 -4.91 -10.40
CA ALA A 70 -1.79 -3.93 -10.63
C ALA A 70 -1.51 -2.59 -9.92
N MET A 71 -1.02 -2.64 -8.68
CA MET A 71 -0.65 -1.44 -7.93
C MET A 71 0.59 -0.75 -8.52
N TYR A 72 1.58 -1.52 -8.96
CA TYR A 72 2.79 -0.99 -9.59
C TYR A 72 2.49 -0.29 -10.91
N ARG A 73 1.63 -0.86 -11.77
CA ARG A 73 1.17 -0.19 -12.99
C ARG A 73 0.53 1.17 -12.71
N ARG A 74 -0.35 1.24 -11.71
CA ARG A 74 -0.96 2.52 -11.28
C ARG A 74 0.07 3.51 -10.74
N PHE A 75 1.11 3.01 -10.09
CA PHE A 75 2.21 3.84 -9.62
C PHE A 75 2.99 4.45 -10.79
N GLN A 76 3.27 3.68 -11.83
CA GLN A 76 3.98 4.14 -13.02
C GLN A 76 3.24 5.26 -13.74
N GLU A 77 1.90 5.24 -13.73
CA GLU A 77 1.04 6.29 -14.31
C GLU A 77 0.87 7.51 -13.39
N SER A 78 1.48 7.50 -12.20
CA SER A 78 1.29 8.54 -11.19
C SER A 78 2.38 9.60 -11.22
N LYS A 79 2.09 10.76 -10.63
CA LYS A 79 3.08 11.82 -10.42
C LYS A 79 4.33 11.35 -9.66
N TYR A 80 4.25 10.27 -8.89
CA TYR A 80 5.36 9.80 -8.07
C TYR A 80 6.40 8.98 -8.84
N ALA A 81 6.09 8.49 -10.04
CA ALA A 81 6.96 7.60 -10.80
C ALA A 81 8.36 8.19 -11.03
N GLY A 82 8.46 9.48 -11.38
CA GLY A 82 9.75 10.15 -11.60
C GLY A 82 10.54 10.50 -10.32
N PHE A 83 9.87 10.52 -9.16
CA PHE A 83 10.46 10.99 -7.90
C PHE A 83 10.73 9.87 -6.89
N ALA A 84 10.25 8.65 -7.15
CA ALA A 84 10.55 7.49 -6.32
C ALA A 84 11.98 6.99 -6.57
N ASN A 85 12.62 6.51 -5.51
CA ASN A 85 13.86 5.72 -5.57
C ASN A 85 13.53 4.22 -5.66
N LYS A 86 12.50 3.81 -4.92
CA LYS A 86 11.98 2.45 -4.93
C LYS A 86 10.57 2.41 -4.35
N VAL A 87 9.88 1.32 -4.61
CA VAL A 87 8.56 1.03 -4.07
C VAL A 87 8.63 -0.29 -3.31
N ASN A 88 8.24 -0.27 -2.04
CA ASN A 88 8.18 -1.47 -1.20
C ASN A 88 6.74 -1.91 -1.01
N PHE A 89 6.49 -3.20 -1.17
CA PHE A 89 5.20 -3.82 -0.91
C PHE A 89 5.29 -4.66 0.35
N TYR A 90 4.36 -4.45 1.28
CA TYR A 90 4.26 -5.16 2.54
C TYR A 90 2.90 -5.83 2.65
N SER A 91 2.86 -7.03 3.23
CA SER A 91 1.63 -7.58 3.74
C SER A 91 1.17 -6.72 4.91
N ASN A 92 -0.04 -6.19 4.81
CA ASN A 92 -0.63 -5.39 5.86
C ASN A 92 -1.15 -6.25 7.03
N THR A 93 -1.26 -7.57 6.80
CA THR A 93 -1.73 -8.55 7.79
C THR A 93 -0.62 -8.92 8.79
N ASN A 94 0.61 -9.12 8.32
CA ASN A 94 1.73 -9.53 9.18
C ASN A 94 2.93 -8.56 9.16
N GLY A 95 2.86 -7.49 8.36
CA GLY A 95 3.91 -6.47 8.25
C GLY A 95 5.15 -6.90 7.44
N GLN A 96 5.18 -8.13 6.89
CA GLN A 96 6.34 -8.64 6.16
C GLN A 96 6.48 -7.97 4.79
N LEU A 97 7.73 -7.75 4.39
CA LEU A 97 8.05 -7.29 3.04
C LEU A 97 7.72 -8.41 2.04
N VAL A 98 6.84 -8.12 1.09
CA VAL A 98 6.48 -9.02 -0.02
C VAL A 98 7.47 -8.85 -1.16
N THR A 99 7.73 -7.61 -1.58
CA THR A 99 8.71 -7.31 -2.62
C THR A 99 9.17 -5.85 -2.57
N SER A 100 10.31 -5.56 -3.19
CA SER A 100 10.90 -4.23 -3.33
C SER A 100 11.31 -4.03 -4.79
N ILE A 101 10.82 -2.96 -5.42
CA ILE A 101 11.08 -2.65 -6.83
C ILE A 101 11.82 -1.31 -6.90
N ALA A 102 13.02 -1.31 -7.51
CA ALA A 102 13.76 -0.08 -7.80
C ALA A 102 13.11 0.67 -8.98
N VAL A 103 13.14 2.01 -8.96
CA VAL A 103 12.49 2.89 -9.94
C VAL A 103 13.48 3.88 -10.54
#